data_AF-F7V549-F1
#
_entry.id   AF-F7V549-F1
#
_cell.length_a   1.000
_cell.length_b   1.000
_cell.length_c   1.000
_cell.angle_alpha   90.00
_cell.angle_beta   90.00
_cell.angle_gamma   90.00
#
_symmetry.space_group_name_H-M   'P 1'
#
loop_
_entity.id
_entity.type
_entity.pdbx_description
1 polymer ?
#
loop_
_entity_poly.entity_id
_entity_poly.type
_entity_poly.pdbx_seq_one_letter_code
_entity_poly.pdbx_strand_id
1 'polypeptide(L)'
;MAEIKYNYEKEQNRVAAYDGSKCVGTCEYTAPGSIWIITHTKVDPAYGGQGIAGALVDGVMQEAKKAGVKVKPFCSYAAKLFQKNPAYGEQEDHSVITVYGMPTCPDCAYVDAQIADHPSFQFVDVGAHVKNLKAFLRVRDKSPVFDDAKENGYAGIPCFVLADGTVTLSPEAVGLQPKPAEGKACRLDGSGC
;
A
#
# COMPACT_ATOMS: atom_id res chain seq x y z
N MET A 1 3.15 -19.60 -35.81
CA MET A 1 3.23 -18.68 -34.66
C MET A 1 3.84 -19.48 -33.52
N ALA A 2 4.99 -19.07 -32.99
CA ALA A 2 5.61 -19.80 -31.88
C ALA A 2 4.77 -19.57 -30.61
N GLU A 3 4.45 -20.64 -29.90
CA GLU A 3 3.65 -20.58 -28.68
C GLU A 3 4.58 -20.30 -27.49
N ILE A 4 4.45 -19.11 -26.90
CA ILE A 4 5.21 -18.74 -25.69
C ILE A 4 4.67 -19.57 -24.52
N LYS A 5 5.55 -20.35 -23.89
CA LYS A 5 5.22 -21.16 -22.71
C LYS A 5 5.62 -20.42 -21.45
N TYR A 6 4.70 -20.37 -20.48
CA TYR A 6 4.95 -19.77 -19.17
C TYR A 6 5.16 -20.88 -18.15
N ASN A 7 6.26 -20.80 -17.40
CA ASN A 7 6.60 -21.75 -16.37
C ASN A 7 6.72 -21.05 -15.03
N TYR A 8 6.10 -21.61 -13.99
CA TYR A 8 6.28 -21.14 -12.62
C TYR A 8 7.41 -21.92 -11.96
N GLU A 9 8.51 -21.24 -11.67
CA GLU A 9 9.71 -21.79 -11.08
C GLU A 9 9.75 -21.45 -9.59
N LYS A 10 9.04 -22.25 -8.79
CA LYS A 10 8.91 -22.05 -7.35
C LYS A 10 10.26 -21.94 -6.63
N GLU A 11 11.24 -22.75 -7.01
CA GLU A 11 12.58 -22.76 -6.40
C GLU A 11 13.36 -21.46 -6.62
N GLN A 12 13.06 -20.74 -7.71
CA GLN A 12 13.70 -19.48 -8.07
C GLN A 12 12.79 -18.27 -7.78
N ASN A 13 11.62 -18.49 -7.15
CA ASN A 13 10.59 -17.48 -6.91
C ASN A 13 10.33 -16.61 -8.14
N ARG A 14 10.10 -17.25 -9.30
CA ARG A 14 9.86 -16.52 -10.54
C ARG A 14 8.90 -17.23 -11.47
N VAL A 15 8.29 -16.46 -12.35
CA VAL A 15 7.64 -16.96 -13.56
C VAL A 15 8.54 -16.62 -14.74
N ALA A 16 8.78 -17.58 -15.62
CA ALA A 16 9.61 -17.43 -16.80
C ALA A 16 8.79 -17.73 -18.08
N ALA A 17 9.02 -16.96 -19.13
CA ALA A 17 8.43 -17.14 -20.45
C ALA A 17 9.48 -17.70 -21.41
N TYR A 18 9.13 -18.75 -22.14
CA TYR A 18 10.00 -19.47 -23.05
C TYR A 18 9.43 -19.49 -24.48
N ASP A 19 10.28 -19.14 -25.45
CA ASP A 19 10.07 -19.46 -26.86
C ASP A 19 10.95 -20.66 -27.24
N GLY A 20 10.35 -21.84 -27.30
CA GLY A 20 11.09 -23.10 -27.42
C GLY A 20 12.01 -23.33 -26.21
N SER A 21 13.33 -23.27 -26.43
CA SER A 21 14.35 -23.38 -25.38
C SER A 21 14.88 -22.02 -24.88
N LYS A 22 14.51 -20.91 -25.53
CA LYS A 22 15.01 -19.57 -25.20
C LYS A 22 14.12 -18.93 -24.13
N CYS A 23 14.69 -18.53 -23.00
CA CYS A 23 14.01 -17.67 -22.04
C CYS A 23 13.88 -16.25 -22.62
N VAL A 24 12.64 -15.79 -22.81
CA VAL A 24 12.31 -14.49 -23.42
C VAL A 24 11.78 -13.48 -22.39
N GLY A 25 11.53 -13.90 -21.15
CA GLY A 25 11.21 -12.96 -20.07
C GLY A 25 11.07 -13.64 -18.71
N THR A 26 11.24 -12.87 -17.64
CA THR A 26 11.09 -13.32 -16.26
C THR A 26 10.36 -12.28 -15.41
N CYS A 27 9.61 -12.76 -14.43
CA CYS A 27 9.08 -11.97 -13.33
C CYS A 27 9.47 -12.64 -12.02
N GLU A 28 10.34 -11.97 -11.28
CA GLU A 28 10.95 -12.44 -10.04
C GLU A 28 10.26 -11.79 -8.84
N TYR A 29 10.08 -12.55 -7.78
CA TYR A 29 9.53 -12.06 -6.53
C TYR A 29 10.31 -12.57 -5.32
N THR A 30 10.18 -11.88 -4.19
CA THR A 30 10.58 -12.39 -2.87
C THR A 30 9.34 -12.64 -2.02
N ALA A 31 9.40 -13.60 -1.10
CA ALA A 31 8.27 -13.97 -0.26
C ALA A 31 8.59 -13.84 1.25
N PRO A 32 8.86 -12.62 1.76
CA PRO A 32 9.05 -12.44 3.19
C PRO A 32 7.73 -12.61 3.95
N GLY A 33 7.65 -13.65 4.79
CA GLY A 33 6.49 -13.90 5.65
C GLY A 33 5.20 -14.14 4.84
N SER A 34 4.22 -13.24 4.98
CA SER A 34 2.87 -13.39 4.40
C SER A 34 2.63 -12.54 3.15
N ILE A 35 3.68 -11.99 2.54
CA ILE A 35 3.58 -11.11 1.37
C ILE A 35 4.60 -11.46 0.30
N TRP A 36 4.20 -11.37 -0.96
CA TRP A 36 5.10 -11.50 -2.10
C TRP A 36 5.41 -10.13 -2.69
N ILE A 37 6.66 -9.89 -3.03
CA ILE A 37 7.15 -8.62 -3.55
C ILE A 37 7.76 -8.89 -4.92
N ILE A 38 7.12 -8.42 -6.01
CA ILE A 38 7.66 -8.48 -7.36
C ILE A 38 8.83 -7.49 -7.46
N THR A 39 10.06 -8.02 -7.47
CA THR A 39 11.29 -7.23 -7.44
C THR A 39 11.74 -6.83 -8.84
N HIS A 40 11.58 -7.71 -9.83
CA HIS A 40 12.04 -7.47 -11.19
C HIS A 40 11.13 -8.12 -12.21
N THR A 41 10.85 -7.40 -13.30
CA THR A 41 10.14 -7.95 -14.46
C THR A 41 10.88 -7.50 -15.71
N LYS A 42 11.35 -8.46 -16.51
CA LYS A 42 12.13 -8.18 -17.72
C LYS A 42 11.66 -9.06 -18.86
N VAL A 43 11.61 -8.48 -20.05
CA VAL A 43 11.32 -9.20 -21.30
C VAL A 43 12.42 -8.83 -22.28
N ASP A 44 12.84 -9.80 -23.10
CA ASP A 44 13.77 -9.59 -24.20
C ASP A 44 13.17 -8.50 -25.14
N PRO A 45 13.92 -7.43 -25.46
CA PRO A 45 13.43 -6.35 -26.31
C PRO A 45 12.88 -6.81 -27.67
N ALA A 46 13.41 -7.91 -28.23
CA ALA A 46 12.92 -8.49 -29.48
C ALA A 46 11.47 -9.02 -29.37
N TYR A 47 11.00 -9.27 -28.14
CA TYR A 47 9.67 -9.75 -27.81
C TYR A 47 8.80 -8.67 -27.14
N GLY A 48 9.29 -7.43 -27.12
CA GLY A 48 8.55 -6.27 -26.59
C GLY A 48 7.25 -6.00 -27.33
N GLY A 49 6.27 -5.40 -26.64
CA GLY A 49 4.98 -5.03 -27.23
C GLY A 49 3.97 -6.17 -27.39
N GLN A 50 4.33 -7.41 -27.04
CA GLN A 50 3.48 -8.59 -27.20
C GLN A 50 2.67 -8.97 -25.94
N GLY A 51 2.70 -8.14 -24.89
CA GLY A 51 1.97 -8.40 -23.64
C GLY A 51 2.61 -9.43 -22.69
N ILE A 52 3.78 -9.99 -23.04
CA ILE A 52 4.48 -11.02 -22.25
C ILE A 52 4.74 -10.56 -20.81
N ALA A 53 5.17 -9.31 -20.62
CA ALA A 53 5.45 -8.77 -19.29
C ALA A 53 4.22 -8.75 -18.38
N GLY A 54 3.03 -8.47 -18.93
CA GLY A 54 1.77 -8.55 -18.20
C GLY A 54 1.42 -9.99 -17.83
N ALA A 55 1.54 -10.92 -18.79
CA ALA A 55 1.29 -12.34 -18.57
C ALA A 55 2.22 -12.97 -17.52
N LEU A 56 3.47 -12.52 -17.45
CA LEU A 56 4.42 -12.94 -16.41
C LEU A 56 3.97 -12.48 -15.02
N VAL A 57 3.52 -11.23 -14.89
CA VAL A 57 2.97 -10.70 -13.64
C VAL A 57 1.67 -11.42 -13.26
N ASP A 58 0.80 -11.71 -14.23
CA ASP A 58 -0.41 -12.49 -14.03
C ASP A 58 -0.11 -13.88 -13.48
N GLY A 59 0.94 -14.54 -13.98
CA GLY A 59 1.40 -15.82 -13.46
C GLY A 59 1.74 -15.75 -11.97
N VAL A 60 2.52 -14.74 -11.56
CA VAL A 60 2.85 -14.54 -10.13
C VAL A 60 1.59 -14.26 -9.31
N MET A 61 0.68 -13.44 -9.81
CA MET A 61 -0.57 -13.10 -9.13
C MET A 61 -1.49 -14.32 -8.95
N GLN A 62 -1.57 -15.21 -9.95
CA GLN A 62 -2.36 -16.43 -9.86
C GLN A 62 -1.82 -17.36 -8.78
N GLU A 63 -0.51 -17.55 -8.71
CA GLU A 63 0.12 -18.38 -7.69
C GLU A 63 -0.02 -17.76 -6.30
N ALA A 64 0.15 -16.45 -6.18
CA ALA A 64 -0.09 -15.73 -4.93
C ALA A 64 -1.55 -15.87 -4.44
N LYS A 65 -2.51 -15.78 -5.37
CA LYS A 65 -3.94 -15.98 -5.06
C LYS A 65 -4.23 -17.39 -4.57
N LYS A 66 -3.60 -18.42 -5.16
CA LYS A 66 -3.71 -19.82 -4.69
C LYS A 66 -3.10 -19.98 -3.30
N ALA A 67 -2.00 -19.27 -3.01
CA ALA A 67 -1.35 -19.27 -1.71
C ALA A 67 -2.07 -18.39 -0.66
N GLY A 68 -3.08 -17.61 -1.06
CA GLY A 68 -3.79 -16.68 -0.17
C GLY A 68 -2.93 -15.51 0.32
N VAL A 69 -1.83 -15.18 -0.38
CA VAL A 69 -0.91 -14.10 -0.01
C VAL A 69 -1.19 -12.84 -0.83
N LYS A 70 -0.89 -11.68 -0.24
CA LYS A 70 -0.92 -10.40 -0.96
C LYS A 70 0.34 -10.26 -1.82
N VAL A 71 0.25 -9.51 -2.91
CA VAL A 71 1.39 -9.19 -3.79
C VAL A 71 1.61 -7.69 -3.85
N LYS A 72 2.87 -7.27 -3.82
CA LYS A 72 3.30 -5.89 -4.01
C LYS A 72 4.27 -5.77 -5.17
N PRO A 73 4.16 -4.72 -5.97
CA PRO A 73 5.16 -4.45 -6.99
C PRO A 73 6.21 -3.47 -6.48
N PHE A 74 7.45 -3.93 -6.38
CA PHE A 74 8.62 -3.07 -6.17
C PHE A 74 9.18 -2.58 -7.51
N CYS A 75 9.14 -3.41 -8.54
CA CYS A 75 9.59 -3.04 -9.87
C CYS A 75 8.68 -1.96 -10.49
N SER A 76 9.28 -0.94 -11.12
CA SER A 76 8.56 0.21 -11.68
C SER A 76 7.56 -0.17 -12.78
N TYR A 77 7.81 -1.26 -13.51
CA TYR A 77 6.88 -1.80 -14.49
C TYR A 77 5.61 -2.35 -13.82
N ALA A 78 5.77 -3.25 -12.84
CA ALA A 78 4.66 -3.87 -12.14
C ALA A 78 3.87 -2.81 -11.34
N ALA A 79 4.52 -1.80 -10.78
CA ALA A 79 3.83 -0.68 -10.12
C ALA A 79 2.92 0.06 -11.09
N LYS A 80 3.41 0.41 -12.29
CA LYS A 80 2.58 1.02 -13.34
C LYS A 80 1.44 0.11 -13.80
N LEU A 81 1.67 -1.20 -13.86
CA LEU A 81 0.64 -2.17 -14.24
C LEU A 81 -0.47 -2.24 -13.20
N PHE A 82 -0.12 -2.28 -11.91
CA PHE A 82 -1.07 -2.30 -10.79
C PHE A 82 -1.87 -0.99 -10.72
N GLN A 83 -1.25 0.16 -10.97
CA GLN A 83 -1.95 1.45 -11.02
C GLN A 83 -2.99 1.52 -12.14
N LYS A 84 -2.71 0.88 -13.28
CA LYS A 84 -3.60 0.88 -14.45
C LYS A 84 -4.71 -0.16 -14.35
N ASN A 85 -4.49 -1.25 -13.62
CA ASN A 85 -5.42 -2.36 -13.56
C ASN A 85 -5.88 -2.63 -12.11
N PRO A 86 -7.09 -2.18 -11.73
CA PRO A 86 -7.62 -2.36 -10.38
C PRO A 86 -7.85 -3.84 -9.99
N ALA A 87 -7.78 -4.77 -10.96
CA ALA A 87 -7.86 -6.20 -10.69
C ALA A 87 -6.71 -6.74 -9.82
N TYR A 88 -5.57 -6.04 -9.76
CA TYR A 88 -4.41 -6.46 -8.95
C TYR A 88 -4.46 -6.00 -7.48
N GLY A 89 -5.52 -5.29 -7.08
CA GLY A 89 -5.68 -4.76 -5.73
C GLY A 89 -5.03 -3.39 -5.54
N GLU A 90 -5.41 -2.70 -4.46
CA GLU A 90 -4.86 -1.40 -4.11
C GLU A 90 -3.46 -1.58 -3.50
N GLN A 91 -2.52 -0.72 -3.94
CA GLN A 91 -1.14 -0.73 -3.46
C GLN A 91 -1.08 -0.09 -2.07
N GLU A 92 -1.04 -0.90 -1.02
CA GLU A 92 -0.83 -0.43 0.34
C GLU A 92 0.65 -0.66 0.71
N ASP A 93 1.47 0.39 0.73
CA ASP A 93 2.84 0.27 1.25
C ASP A 93 2.77 -0.07 2.74
N HIS A 94 3.40 -1.17 3.14
CA HIS A 94 3.35 -1.73 4.49
C HIS A 94 4.79 -1.79 5.05
N SER A 95 5.71 -1.01 4.46
CA SER A 95 7.05 -0.73 5.01
C SER A 95 7.10 0.66 5.65
N VAL A 96 6.04 1.45 5.47
CA VAL A 96 5.87 2.79 6.04
C VAL A 96 4.59 2.85 6.87
N ILE A 97 4.64 3.62 7.95
CA ILE A 97 3.46 3.95 8.74
C ILE A 97 2.65 4.97 7.92
N THR A 98 1.44 4.60 7.52
CA THR A 98 0.55 5.50 6.79
C THR A 98 -0.22 6.36 7.77
N VAL A 99 -0.09 7.68 7.64
CA VAL A 99 -0.79 8.67 8.45
C VAL A 99 -1.92 9.26 7.63
N TYR A 100 -3.16 8.91 7.95
CA TYR A 100 -4.34 9.57 7.38
C TYR A 100 -4.66 10.82 8.19
N GLY A 101 -4.67 11.97 7.53
CA GLY A 101 -4.96 13.24 8.17
C GLY A 101 -5.49 14.26 7.18
N MET A 102 -5.72 15.48 7.67
CA MET A 102 -6.09 16.62 6.84
C MET A 102 -5.25 17.82 7.28
N PRO A 103 -4.51 18.50 6.38
CA PRO A 103 -3.64 19.62 6.74
C PRO A 103 -4.36 20.78 7.45
N THR A 104 -5.68 20.89 7.26
CA THR A 104 -6.52 21.90 7.92
C THR A 104 -6.88 21.55 9.37
N CYS A 105 -6.53 20.36 9.85
CA CYS A 105 -6.67 19.96 11.24
C CYS A 105 -5.37 20.26 12.02
N PRO A 106 -5.43 21.00 13.14
CA PRO A 106 -4.24 21.37 13.92
C PRO A 106 -3.37 20.18 14.37
N ASP A 107 -4.00 19.07 14.76
CA ASP A 107 -3.31 17.85 15.20
C ASP A 107 -2.63 17.14 14.03
N CYS A 108 -3.28 17.11 12.88
CA CYS A 108 -2.70 16.55 11.66
C CYS A 108 -1.51 17.38 11.17
N ALA A 109 -1.61 18.71 11.20
CA ALA A 109 -0.52 19.60 10.82
C ALA A 109 0.70 19.46 11.77
N TYR A 110 0.44 19.24 13.07
CA TYR A 110 1.50 18.99 14.05
C TYR A 110 2.22 17.65 13.80
N VAL A 111 1.47 16.61 13.44
CA VAL A 111 2.03 15.31 13.05
C VAL A 111 2.82 15.41 11.74
N ASP A 112 2.26 16.07 10.73
CA ASP A 112 2.90 16.26 9.42
C ASP A 112 4.27 16.95 9.55
N ALA A 113 4.35 17.98 10.39
CA ALA A 113 5.61 18.67 10.69
C ALA A 113 6.66 17.76 11.37
N GLN A 114 6.24 16.78 12.18
CA GLN A 114 7.16 15.83 12.82
C GLN A 114 7.68 14.76 11.86
N ILE A 115 6.91 14.41 10.82
CA ILE A 115 7.22 13.31 9.92
C ILE A 115 7.77 13.73 8.55
N ALA A 116 7.84 15.04 8.28
CA ALA A 116 8.27 15.59 6.99
C ALA A 116 9.64 15.04 6.50
N ASP A 117 10.57 14.82 7.43
CA ASP A 117 11.91 14.28 7.15
C ASP A 117 12.08 12.80 7.55
N HIS A 118 10.99 12.10 7.93
CA HIS A 118 11.04 10.71 8.36
C HIS A 118 10.61 9.74 7.24
N PRO A 119 11.54 8.94 6.65
CA PRO A 119 11.23 8.02 5.56
C PRO A 119 10.34 6.83 6.00
N SER A 120 10.12 6.66 7.30
CA SER A 120 9.28 5.61 7.87
C SER A 120 7.79 5.97 7.90
N PHE A 121 7.43 7.20 7.53
CA PHE A 121 6.05 7.68 7.54
C PHE A 121 5.63 8.19 6.17
N GLN A 122 4.34 8.00 5.87
CA GLN A 122 3.71 8.53 4.68
C GLN A 122 2.43 9.26 5.10
N PHE A 123 2.38 10.58 4.93
CA PHE A 123 1.16 11.35 5.15
C PHE A 123 0.23 11.25 3.94
N VAL A 124 -1.05 10.98 4.20
CA VAL A 124 -2.12 10.88 3.21
C VAL A 124 -3.22 11.86 3.59
N ASP A 125 -3.34 12.94 2.80
CA ASP A 125 -4.41 13.91 2.93
C ASP A 125 -5.75 13.29 2.47
N VAL A 126 -6.65 13.04 3.42
CA VAL A 126 -7.98 12.45 3.15
C VAL A 126 -8.90 13.42 2.41
N GLY A 127 -8.66 14.73 2.51
CA GLY A 127 -9.42 15.78 1.82
C GLY A 127 -9.02 16.00 0.38
N ALA A 128 -7.79 15.63 0.00
CA ALA A 128 -7.24 15.94 -1.32
C ALA A 128 -7.90 15.15 -2.46
N HIS A 129 -8.32 13.90 -2.24
CA HIS A 129 -8.89 13.06 -3.29
C HIS A 129 -9.83 11.98 -2.75
N VAL A 130 -10.91 11.67 -3.47
CA VAL A 130 -11.91 10.65 -3.09
C VAL A 130 -11.32 9.24 -2.87
N LYS A 131 -10.17 8.96 -3.50
CA LYS A 131 -9.43 7.71 -3.32
C LYS A 131 -8.84 7.61 -1.92
N ASN A 132 -8.27 8.70 -1.42
CA ASN A 132 -7.68 8.79 -0.08
C ASN A 132 -8.78 8.67 0.98
N LEU A 133 -9.89 9.38 0.75
CA LEU A 133 -11.08 9.27 1.59
C LEU A 133 -11.62 7.83 1.63
N LYS A 134 -11.75 7.17 0.48
CA LYS A 134 -12.22 5.79 0.40
C LYS A 134 -11.29 4.82 1.13
N ALA A 135 -9.98 5.00 1.00
CA ALA A 135 -8.99 4.21 1.71
C ALA A 135 -9.12 4.39 3.23
N PHE A 136 -9.20 5.65 3.69
CA PHE A 136 -9.43 5.97 5.09
C PHE A 136 -10.74 5.37 5.64
N LEU A 137 -11.85 5.50 4.91
CA LEU A 137 -13.15 4.94 5.32
C LEU A 137 -13.09 3.41 5.48
N ARG A 138 -12.35 2.69 4.64
CA ARG A 138 -12.19 1.24 4.81
C ARG A 138 -11.47 0.87 6.11
N VAL A 139 -10.51 1.67 6.52
CA VAL A 139 -9.80 1.49 7.79
C VAL A 139 -10.71 1.87 8.95
N ARG A 140 -11.33 3.05 8.88
CA ARG A 140 -12.24 3.59 9.91
C ARG A 140 -13.43 2.68 10.19
N ASP A 141 -14.10 2.20 9.15
CA ASP A 141 -15.35 1.47 9.31
C ASP A 141 -15.14 0.03 9.79
N LYS A 142 -13.93 -0.52 9.62
CA LYS A 142 -13.58 -1.89 10.01
C LYS A 142 -12.81 -2.00 11.31
N SER A 143 -12.20 -0.91 11.78
CA SER A 143 -11.35 -0.94 12.97
C SER A 143 -12.12 -0.48 14.21
N PRO A 144 -12.09 -1.24 15.32
CA PRO A 144 -12.78 -0.88 16.56
C PRO A 144 -12.17 0.34 17.25
N VAL A 145 -10.94 0.73 16.90
CA VAL A 145 -10.30 1.95 17.46
C VAL A 145 -11.06 3.24 17.12
N PHE A 146 -11.96 3.18 16.14
CA PHE A 146 -12.83 4.29 15.75
C PHE A 146 -14.23 4.23 16.36
N ASP A 147 -14.54 3.26 17.23
CA ASP A 147 -15.90 3.13 17.77
C ASP A 147 -16.33 4.38 18.53
N ASP A 148 -15.45 4.92 19.39
CA ASP A 148 -15.69 6.21 20.08
C ASP A 148 -15.83 7.38 19.09
N ALA A 149 -14.99 7.42 18.06
CA ALA A 149 -15.06 8.44 17.01
C ALA A 149 -16.36 8.42 16.22
N LYS A 150 -16.84 7.22 15.89
CA LYS A 150 -18.11 7.01 15.19
C LYS A 150 -19.29 7.38 16.09
N GLU A 151 -19.25 6.98 17.37
CA GLU A 151 -20.31 7.28 18.35
C GLU A 151 -20.46 8.79 18.58
N ASN A 152 -19.34 9.51 18.70
CA ASN A 152 -19.33 10.95 18.98
C ASN A 152 -19.28 11.84 17.73
N GLY A 153 -19.35 11.25 16.53
CA GLY A 153 -19.48 11.97 15.27
C GLY A 153 -18.23 12.70 14.77
N TYR A 154 -17.04 12.39 15.30
CA TYR A 154 -15.78 12.96 14.81
C TYR A 154 -15.03 12.00 13.87
N ALA A 155 -14.09 12.54 13.09
CA ALA A 155 -13.45 11.78 12.01
C ALA A 155 -12.49 10.69 12.51
N GLY A 156 -11.78 10.93 13.62
CA GLY A 156 -10.72 10.05 14.11
C GLY A 156 -9.40 10.25 13.36
N ILE A 157 -9.03 11.51 13.09
CA ILE A 157 -7.76 11.89 12.46
C ILE A 157 -6.94 12.74 13.45
N PRO A 158 -5.60 12.64 13.46
CA PRO A 158 -4.76 11.78 12.63
C PRO A 158 -4.88 10.29 12.98
N CYS A 159 -4.94 9.43 11.97
CA CYS A 159 -4.97 7.97 12.11
C CYS A 159 -3.68 7.38 11.58
N PHE A 160 -3.09 6.47 12.33
CA PHE A 160 -1.84 5.79 11.99
C PHE A 160 -2.12 4.31 11.68
N VAL A 161 -1.71 3.88 10.50
CA VAL A 161 -1.73 2.48 10.08
C VAL A 161 -0.29 1.99 9.98
N LEU A 162 0.07 1.08 10.87
CA LEU A 162 1.40 0.50 10.94
C LEU A 162 1.63 -0.51 9.81
N ALA A 163 2.90 -0.84 9.59
CA ALA A 163 3.37 -1.83 8.65
C ALA A 163 2.75 -3.23 8.83
N ASP A 164 2.38 -3.61 10.05
CA ASP A 164 1.74 -4.89 10.37
C ASP A 164 0.21 -4.87 10.17
N GLY A 165 -0.36 -3.73 9.78
CA GLY A 165 -1.81 -3.52 9.65
C GLY A 165 -2.49 -3.11 10.95
N THR A 166 -1.75 -2.92 12.04
CA THR A 166 -2.26 -2.35 13.28
C THR A 166 -2.68 -0.91 13.05
N VAL A 167 -3.83 -0.52 13.60
CA VAL A 167 -4.38 0.84 13.47
C VAL A 167 -4.43 1.48 14.84
N THR A 168 -3.96 2.72 14.94
CA THR A 168 -3.99 3.51 16.18
C THR A 168 -4.31 4.98 15.88
N LEU A 169 -4.94 5.65 16.83
CA LEU A 169 -5.20 7.10 16.78
C LEU A 169 -4.22 7.89 17.64
N SER A 170 -3.33 7.20 18.36
CA SER A 170 -2.39 7.82 19.29
C SER A 170 -1.03 8.03 18.62
N PRO A 171 -0.53 9.28 18.53
CA PRO A 171 0.81 9.58 18.00
C PRO A 171 1.94 8.89 18.79
N GLU A 172 1.76 8.75 20.10
CA GLU A 172 2.74 8.11 21.00
C GLU A 172 2.98 6.64 20.64
N ALA A 173 1.94 5.94 20.16
CA ALA A 173 2.03 4.54 19.76
C ALA A 173 2.93 4.30 18.54
N VAL A 174 3.23 5.37 17.80
CA VAL A 174 4.16 5.36 16.66
C VAL A 174 5.43 6.16 16.94
N GLY A 175 5.68 6.54 18.19
CA GLY A 175 6.89 7.26 18.60
C GLY A 175 6.87 8.76 18.30
N LEU A 176 5.69 9.32 17.97
CA LEU A 176 5.51 10.77 17.76
C LEU A 176 5.03 11.45 19.04
N GLN A 177 5.30 12.75 19.13
CA GLN A 177 4.84 13.56 20.25
C GLN A 177 3.39 13.99 20.02
N PRO A 178 2.52 13.91 21.04
CA PRO A 178 1.20 14.52 20.98
C PRO A 178 1.35 16.05 20.98
N LYS A 179 0.42 16.74 20.32
CA LYS A 179 0.38 18.21 20.37
C LYS A 179 0.18 18.64 21.84
N PRO A 180 1.03 19.53 22.39
CA PRO A 180 0.81 20.06 23.74
C PRO A 180 -0.55 20.77 23.81
N ALA A 181 -1.23 20.64 24.94
CA ALA A 181 -2.58 21.16 25.18
C ALA A 181 -2.59 22.71 25.29
N GLU A 182 -2.24 23.41 24.21
CA GLU A 182 -2.42 24.84 24.05
C GLU A 182 -3.14 25.13 22.74
N GLY A 183 -4.39 25.58 22.86
CA GLY A 183 -5.10 26.38 21.85
C GLY A 183 -6.15 25.65 20.99
N LYS A 184 -7.42 25.90 21.33
CA LYS A 184 -8.68 25.53 20.66
C LYS A 184 -8.83 24.07 20.22
N ALA A 185 -9.31 23.27 21.16
CA ALA A 185 -10.22 22.16 20.89
C ALA A 185 -11.16 22.46 19.71
N CYS A 186 -11.28 21.54 18.77
CA CYS A 186 -12.15 21.70 17.60
C CYS A 186 -13.66 21.57 17.95
N ARG A 187 -13.99 21.36 19.22
CA ARG A 187 -15.37 21.40 19.70
C ARG A 187 -15.89 22.84 19.74
N LEU A 188 -17.14 23.03 19.33
CA LEU A 188 -17.87 24.28 19.55
C LEU A 188 -18.03 24.63 21.04
N ASP A 189 -17.87 23.65 21.94
CA ASP A 189 -17.91 23.81 23.40
C ASP A 189 -16.53 24.04 24.07
N GLY A 190 -15.43 24.00 23.30
CA GLY A 190 -14.09 24.26 23.80
C GLY A 190 -13.42 23.14 24.61
N SER A 191 -13.97 21.93 24.68
CA SER A 191 -13.37 20.83 25.46
C SER A 191 -12.54 19.85 24.62
N GLY A 192 -11.22 20.07 24.57
CA GLY A 192 -10.21 19.11 24.09
C GLY A 192 -10.34 18.58 22.65
N CYS A 193 -9.29 17.86 22.22
CA CYS A 193 -9.34 17.01 21.04
C CYS A 193 -9.97 15.66 21.39
#